data_AF-A0A0R2DVJ5-F1
#
_entry.id   AF-A0A0R2DVJ5-F1
#
_cell.length_a   1.000
_cell.length_b   1.000
_cell.length_c   1.000
_cell.angle_alpha   90.00
_cell.angle_beta   90.00
_cell.angle_gamma   90.00
#
_symmetry.space_group_name_H-M   'P 1'
#
loop_
_entity.id
_entity.type
_entity.pdbx_description
1 polymer ?
#
loop_
_entity_poly.entity_id
_entity_poly.type
_entity_poly.pdbx_seq_one_letter_code
_entity_poly.pdbx_strand_id
1 'polypeptide(L)'
;MSVTAVFVELCAKVTYGPLIRVAKHDRRAEKKEYLLANKLYTVDAGHAFHPVRPNLVMVTDCSELTYGIKNEKKLRLSAVKDLYDHSIIAWRVAPTETAQLVTDTIKLALKNNNGIKPKTMHSDQGSAYTGGEYNTFLAGEGIIHSMSRPGTPGDNSPMESFWSHLKTERFAFEQALSEVEMMKQIEDTIHWYNYERRQETPNGMTPMEYRNHAVKEIA
;
A
#
# COMPACT_ATOMS: atom_id res chain seq x y z
N MET A 1 -26.82 71.76 50.33
CA MET A 1 -27.76 71.06 49.43
C MET A 1 -26.97 70.51 48.25
N SER A 2 -27.04 69.20 48.00
CA SER A 2 -26.95 68.53 46.68
C SER A 2 -25.61 68.60 45.94
N VAL A 3 -25.03 67.56 45.30
CA VAL A 3 -25.35 66.14 45.13
C VAL A 3 -24.03 65.46 44.71
N THR A 4 -23.85 64.24 45.20
CA THR A 4 -22.73 63.32 45.00
C THR A 4 -22.72 62.72 43.59
N ALA A 5 -21.52 62.47 43.07
CA ALA A 5 -21.25 61.75 41.83
C ALA A 5 -21.91 60.35 41.78
N VAL A 6 -22.51 60.02 40.65
CA VAL A 6 -22.86 58.64 40.26
C VAL A 6 -22.57 58.48 38.77
N PHE A 7 -21.44 57.85 38.47
CA PHE A 7 -21.12 57.26 37.17
C PHE A 7 -21.61 55.80 37.25
N VAL A 8 -22.69 55.46 36.53
CA VAL A 8 -23.19 54.08 36.39
C VAL A 8 -23.12 53.70 34.91
N GLU A 9 -22.10 52.89 34.63
CA GLU A 9 -22.06 51.62 33.88
C GLU A 9 -23.04 51.26 32.74
N LEU A 10 -22.56 50.29 31.93
CA LEU A 10 -23.19 49.45 30.88
C LEU A 10 -23.19 50.03 29.44
N CYS A 11 -22.67 49.37 28.40
CA CYS A 11 -22.47 47.94 28.13
C CYS A 11 -21.28 47.73 27.16
N ALA A 12 -20.22 47.05 27.61
CA ALA A 12 -19.29 46.38 26.71
C ALA A 12 -19.92 45.04 26.28
N LYS A 13 -20.23 44.89 24.99
CA LYS A 13 -20.67 43.62 24.41
C LYS A 13 -19.51 42.62 24.47
N VAL A 14 -19.50 41.74 25.47
CA VAL A 14 -18.65 40.55 25.49
C VAL A 14 -19.25 39.54 24.51
N THR A 15 -18.60 39.35 23.37
CA THR A 15 -18.91 38.25 22.45
C THR A 15 -18.37 36.94 23.01
N TYR A 16 -19.25 36.10 23.55
CA TYR A 16 -18.93 34.69 23.83
C TYR A 16 -19.09 33.86 22.56
N GLY A 17 -18.01 33.69 21.80
CA GLY A 17 -17.90 32.60 20.84
C GLY A 17 -17.52 31.30 21.58
N PRO A 18 -18.02 30.12 21.17
CA PRO A 18 -17.58 28.87 21.78
C PRO A 18 -16.09 28.69 21.54
N LEU A 19 -15.31 28.58 22.63
CA LEU A 19 -13.94 28.10 22.58
C LEU A 19 -13.98 26.64 22.12
N ILE A 20 -13.78 26.40 20.82
CA ILE A 20 -13.53 25.04 20.31
C ILE A 20 -12.21 24.58 20.93
N ARG A 21 -12.29 23.80 22.02
CA ARG A 21 -11.15 23.06 22.53
C ARG A 21 -10.84 21.96 21.52
N VAL A 22 -9.84 22.18 20.68
CA VAL A 22 -9.22 21.09 19.93
C VAL A 22 -8.68 20.09 20.96
N ALA A 23 -9.17 18.86 20.94
CA ALA A 23 -8.67 17.81 21.81
C ALA A 23 -7.15 17.69 21.61
N LYS A 24 -6.40 17.60 22.71
CA LYS A 24 -4.94 17.39 22.62
C LYS A 24 -4.70 16.06 21.93
N HIS A 25 -3.92 16.09 20.86
CA HIS A 25 -3.50 14.92 20.10
C HIS A 25 -2.70 13.96 20.99
N ASP A 26 -3.26 12.79 21.30
CA ASP A 26 -2.60 11.78 22.12
C ASP A 26 -1.71 10.88 21.26
N ARG A 27 -0.43 11.28 21.16
CA ARG A 27 0.59 10.55 20.41
C ARG A 27 0.80 9.11 20.91
N ARG A 28 0.48 8.79 22.17
CA ARG A 28 0.66 7.43 22.71
C ARG A 28 -0.47 6.52 22.25
N ALA A 29 -1.71 7.01 22.29
CA ALA A 29 -2.87 6.28 21.77
C ALA A 29 -2.73 6.03 20.26
N GLU A 30 -2.33 7.06 19.51
CA GLU A 30 -2.10 6.98 18.06
C GLU A 30 -1.01 5.96 17.69
N LYS A 31 0.14 5.99 18.40
CA LYS A 31 1.20 4.99 18.23
C LYS A 31 0.70 3.57 18.48
N LYS A 32 -0.18 3.37 19.46
CA LYS A 32 -0.78 2.06 19.77
C LYS A 32 -1.72 1.61 18.65
N GLU A 33 -2.51 2.53 18.09
CA GLU A 33 -3.39 2.25 16.95
C GLU A 33 -2.60 1.83 15.71
N TYR A 34 -1.51 2.51 15.38
CA TYR A 34 -0.65 2.12 14.26
C TYR A 34 0.02 0.76 14.45
N LEU A 35 0.42 0.42 15.68
CA LEU A 35 0.92 -0.92 15.99
C LEU A 35 -0.18 -1.97 15.82
N LEU A 36 -1.42 -1.65 16.18
CA LEU A 36 -2.55 -2.56 15.99
C LEU A 36 -2.97 -2.67 14.51
N ALA A 37 -2.77 -1.63 13.70
CA ALA A 37 -3.04 -1.65 12.27
C ALA A 37 -2.03 -2.51 11.50
N ASN A 38 -0.77 -2.58 11.95
CA ASN A 38 0.21 -3.47 11.35
C ASN A 38 0.08 -4.91 11.89
N LYS A 39 -0.52 -5.80 11.10
CA LYS A 39 -0.68 -7.22 11.42
C LYS A 39 0.55 -8.06 11.07
N LEU A 40 1.54 -7.48 10.39
CA LEU A 40 2.78 -8.13 9.98
C LEU A 40 3.98 -7.73 10.84
N TYR A 41 3.77 -6.99 11.93
CA TYR A 41 4.84 -6.58 12.83
C TYR A 41 4.44 -6.81 14.29
N THR A 42 5.33 -7.41 15.07
CA THR A 42 5.26 -7.39 16.53
C THR A 42 6.56 -6.84 17.11
N VAL A 43 6.49 -6.24 18.30
CA VAL A 43 7.68 -5.67 18.95
C VAL A 43 8.71 -6.75 19.26
N ASP A 44 8.25 -7.95 19.61
CA ASP A 44 9.11 -9.04 20.08
C ASP A 44 9.69 -9.89 18.95
N ALA A 45 8.97 -10.05 17.83
CA ALA A 45 9.36 -10.93 16.73
C ALA A 45 9.75 -10.19 15.44
N GLY A 46 9.58 -8.86 15.38
CA GLY A 46 9.84 -8.08 14.17
C GLY A 46 8.80 -8.35 13.07
N HIS A 47 9.23 -8.28 11.80
CA HIS A 47 8.35 -8.44 10.65
C HIS A 47 8.09 -9.92 10.30
N ALA A 48 6.83 -10.27 10.14
CA ALA A 48 6.36 -11.60 9.76
C ALA A 48 6.12 -11.70 8.24
N PHE A 49 7.20 -11.62 7.45
CA PHE A 49 7.15 -11.71 5.98
C PHE A 49 7.27 -13.13 5.41
N HIS A 50 7.18 -14.15 6.25
CA HIS A 50 7.34 -15.55 5.88
C HIS A 50 6.07 -16.35 6.20
N PRO A 51 4.98 -16.16 5.44
CA PRO A 51 3.78 -16.98 5.60
C PRO A 51 4.12 -18.45 5.33
N VAL A 52 3.33 -19.38 5.87
CA VAL A 52 3.60 -20.83 5.78
C VAL A 52 3.04 -21.50 4.52
N ARG A 53 2.23 -20.79 3.73
CA ARG A 53 1.64 -21.29 2.48
C ARG A 53 1.26 -20.14 1.54
N PRO A 54 1.10 -20.40 0.22
CA PRO A 54 0.60 -19.41 -0.72
C PRO A 54 -0.76 -18.85 -0.32
N ASN A 55 -1.07 -17.65 -0.79
CA ASN A 55 -2.35 -16.97 -0.62
C ASN A 55 -2.73 -16.69 0.83
N LEU A 56 -1.79 -16.68 1.78
CA LEU A 56 -2.09 -16.37 3.17
C LEU A 56 -1.99 -14.86 3.43
N VAL A 57 -0.88 -14.25 2.98
CA VAL A 57 -0.60 -12.83 3.14
C VAL A 57 -0.14 -12.29 1.80
N MET A 58 -0.80 -11.23 1.34
CA MET A 58 -0.39 -10.48 0.16
C MET A 58 -0.04 -9.05 0.57
N VAL A 59 0.93 -8.47 -0.12
CA VAL A 59 1.28 -7.04 0.00
C VAL A 59 0.90 -6.32 -1.28
N THR A 60 0.53 -5.05 -1.16
CA THR A 60 0.22 -4.16 -2.28
C THR A 60 0.89 -2.82 -2.08
N ASP A 61 1.25 -2.18 -3.20
CA ASP A 61 1.77 -0.82 -3.24
C ASP A 61 1.60 -0.25 -4.65
N CYS A 62 1.82 1.05 -4.81
CA CYS A 62 1.75 1.75 -6.08
C CYS A 62 3.01 2.58 -6.33
N SER A 63 3.71 2.32 -7.44
CA SER A 63 4.90 3.09 -7.83
C SER A 63 4.60 4.08 -8.95
N GLU A 64 5.21 5.27 -8.88
CA GLU A 64 5.28 6.19 -10.01
C GLU A 64 6.38 5.75 -10.98
N LEU A 65 6.02 5.70 -12.27
CA LEU A 65 6.93 5.45 -13.38
C LEU A 65 6.86 6.62 -14.36
N THR A 66 7.99 6.92 -14.99
CA THR A 66 8.13 8.02 -15.95
C THR A 66 8.50 7.50 -17.33
N TYR A 67 8.03 8.17 -18.38
CA TYR A 67 8.27 7.80 -19.76
C TYR A 67 8.21 9.02 -20.69
N GLY A 68 8.50 8.82 -21.97
CA GLY A 68 8.51 9.87 -22.98
C GLY A 68 9.84 10.62 -23.05
N ILE A 69 9.91 11.56 -23.99
CA ILE A 69 11.08 12.43 -24.17
C ILE A 69 11.36 13.15 -22.83
N LYS A 70 12.60 13.01 -22.33
CA LYS A 70 13.04 13.57 -21.04
C LYS A 70 12.23 13.11 -19.82
N ASN A 71 11.51 11.99 -19.90
CA ASN A 71 10.71 11.44 -18.81
C ASN A 71 9.62 12.39 -18.28
N GLU A 72 9.06 13.22 -19.18
CA GLU A 72 8.05 14.24 -18.83
C GLU A 72 6.65 13.65 -18.58
N LYS A 73 6.39 12.43 -19.05
CA LYS A 73 5.12 11.74 -18.81
C LYS A 73 5.24 10.80 -17.62
N LYS A 74 4.11 10.55 -16.96
CA LYS A 74 4.04 9.74 -15.75
C LYS A 74 2.83 8.81 -15.80
N LEU A 75 2.98 7.66 -15.14
CA LEU A 75 1.87 6.77 -14.81
C LEU A 75 2.10 6.16 -13.43
N ARG A 76 1.05 5.56 -12.88
CA ARG A 76 1.04 4.86 -11.61
C ARG A 76 0.81 3.37 -11.86
N LEU A 77 1.73 2.55 -11.38
CA LEU A 77 1.67 1.08 -11.45
C LEU A 77 1.34 0.54 -10.06
N SER A 78 0.15 0.00 -9.90
CA SER A 78 -0.27 -0.73 -8.70
C SER A 78 -0.03 -2.22 -8.91
N ALA A 79 0.53 -2.90 -7.92
CA ALA A 79 0.80 -4.34 -7.98
C ALA A 79 0.44 -5.04 -6.66
N VAL A 80 0.07 -6.32 -6.76
CA VAL A 80 -0.19 -7.22 -5.63
C VAL A 80 0.81 -8.37 -5.69
N LYS A 81 1.53 -8.59 -4.58
CA LYS A 81 2.57 -9.61 -4.44
C LYS A 81 2.19 -10.59 -3.33
N ASP A 82 2.35 -11.88 -3.59
CA ASP A 82 2.23 -12.92 -2.56
C ASP A 82 3.53 -13.01 -1.75
N LEU A 83 3.43 -12.98 -0.41
CA LEU A 83 4.63 -13.02 0.45
C LEU A 83 5.26 -14.41 0.55
N TYR A 84 4.53 -15.48 0.21
CA TYR A 84 5.05 -16.84 0.33
C TYR A 84 6.07 -17.16 -0.76
N ASP A 85 5.71 -16.90 -2.00
CA ASP A 85 6.49 -17.27 -3.19
C ASP A 85 7.03 -16.05 -3.95
N HIS A 86 6.74 -14.84 -3.46
CA HIS A 86 7.15 -13.58 -4.03
C HIS A 86 6.58 -13.25 -5.42
N SER A 87 5.62 -14.02 -5.95
CA SER A 87 5.07 -13.73 -7.27
C SER A 87 4.14 -12.52 -7.27
N ILE A 88 4.14 -11.81 -8.40
CA ILE A 88 3.21 -10.73 -8.68
C ILE A 88 1.94 -11.34 -9.25
N ILE A 89 0.86 -11.28 -8.46
CA ILE A 89 -0.42 -11.92 -8.77
C ILE A 89 -1.24 -11.10 -9.75
N ALA A 90 -1.19 -9.77 -9.58
CA ALA A 90 -1.85 -8.84 -10.47
C ALA A 90 -1.16 -7.48 -10.42
N TRP A 91 -1.39 -6.72 -11.48
CA TRP A 91 -0.98 -5.34 -11.60
C TRP A 91 -1.94 -4.58 -12.49
N ARG A 92 -2.04 -3.27 -12.28
CA ARG A 92 -2.78 -2.34 -13.14
C ARG A 92 -2.06 -1.00 -13.21
N VAL A 93 -2.30 -0.27 -14.29
CA VAL A 93 -1.84 1.11 -14.43
C VAL A 93 -3.00 2.10 -14.48
N ALA A 94 -2.73 3.32 -14.05
CA ALA A 94 -3.55 4.48 -14.34
C ALA A 94 -2.69 5.76 -14.37
N PRO A 95 -3.20 6.89 -14.89
CA PRO A 95 -2.46 8.17 -14.86
C PRO A 95 -2.18 8.66 -13.44
N THR A 96 -3.04 8.35 -12.47
CA THR A 96 -2.94 8.79 -11.08
C THR A 96 -3.26 7.64 -10.12
N GLU A 97 -2.77 7.77 -8.89
CA GLU A 97 -2.98 6.80 -7.83
C GLU A 97 -4.33 7.11 -7.15
N THR A 98 -5.29 6.21 -7.31
CA THR A 98 -6.66 6.36 -6.78
C THR A 98 -7.06 5.12 -6.00
N ALA A 99 -8.04 5.28 -5.09
CA ALA A 99 -8.64 4.14 -4.39
C ALA A 99 -9.21 3.11 -5.38
N GLN A 100 -9.78 3.58 -6.49
CA GLN A 100 -10.27 2.71 -7.57
C GLN A 100 -9.14 1.89 -8.21
N LEU A 101 -8.00 2.50 -8.56
CA LEU A 101 -6.86 1.78 -9.14
C LEU A 101 -6.44 0.62 -8.24
N VAL A 102 -6.17 0.90 -6.96
CA VAL A 102 -5.65 -0.12 -6.03
C VAL A 102 -6.70 -1.18 -5.71
N THR A 103 -7.98 -0.80 -5.62
CA THR A 103 -9.10 -1.73 -5.42
C THR A 103 -9.26 -2.66 -6.62
N ASP A 104 -9.19 -2.11 -7.84
CA ASP A 104 -9.30 -2.89 -9.07
C ASP A 104 -8.11 -3.81 -9.30
N THR A 105 -6.91 -3.45 -8.84
CA THR A 105 -5.74 -4.35 -8.83
C THR A 105 -6.00 -5.56 -7.92
N ILE A 106 -6.58 -5.38 -6.74
CA ILE A 106 -6.91 -6.50 -5.85
C ILE A 106 -8.02 -7.37 -6.43
N LYS A 107 -9.08 -6.79 -7.02
CA LYS A 107 -10.10 -7.57 -7.72
C LYS A 107 -9.49 -8.45 -8.81
N LEU A 108 -8.53 -7.91 -9.56
CA LEU A 108 -7.78 -8.67 -10.56
C LEU A 108 -6.94 -9.77 -9.91
N ALA A 109 -6.27 -9.51 -8.78
CA ALA A 109 -5.52 -10.53 -8.04
C ALA A 109 -6.40 -11.70 -7.60
N LEU A 110 -7.58 -11.41 -7.04
CA LEU A 110 -8.55 -12.44 -6.65
C LEU A 110 -9.01 -13.25 -7.87
N LYS A 111 -9.30 -12.58 -9.00
CA LYS A 111 -9.68 -13.24 -10.25
C LYS A 111 -8.58 -14.17 -10.78
N ASN A 112 -7.33 -13.69 -10.84
CA ASN A 112 -6.18 -14.45 -11.31
C ASN A 112 -5.88 -15.66 -10.43
N ASN A 113 -6.32 -15.62 -9.18
CA ASN A 113 -6.14 -16.67 -8.18
C ASN A 113 -7.40 -17.51 -7.95
N ASN A 114 -8.26 -17.65 -8.97
CA ASN A 114 -9.49 -18.45 -8.94
C ASN A 114 -10.47 -18.09 -7.79
N GLY A 115 -10.48 -16.83 -7.36
CA GLY A 115 -11.30 -16.35 -6.24
C GLY A 115 -10.74 -16.67 -4.85
N ILE A 116 -9.56 -17.30 -4.75
CA ILE A 116 -8.91 -17.54 -3.47
C ILE A 116 -8.49 -16.20 -2.86
N LYS A 117 -9.01 -15.93 -1.67
CA LYS A 117 -8.79 -14.68 -0.94
C LYS A 117 -7.63 -14.82 0.05
N PRO A 118 -6.73 -13.82 0.13
CA PRO A 118 -5.76 -13.78 1.20
C PRO A 118 -6.43 -13.56 2.55
N LYS A 119 -5.83 -14.07 3.62
CA LYS A 119 -6.27 -13.74 4.98
C LYS A 119 -5.99 -12.27 5.28
N THR A 120 -4.82 -11.80 4.87
CA THR A 120 -4.36 -10.43 5.11
C THR A 120 -3.90 -9.79 3.81
N MET A 121 -4.38 -8.57 3.56
CA MET A 121 -3.81 -7.66 2.56
C MET A 121 -3.06 -6.55 3.30
N HIS A 122 -1.78 -6.39 3.00
CA HIS A 122 -0.93 -5.39 3.62
C HIS A 122 -0.55 -4.27 2.64
N SER A 123 -0.75 -3.01 3.03
CA SER A 123 -0.38 -1.83 2.23
C SER A 123 0.38 -0.81 3.05
N ASP A 124 0.84 0.25 2.41
CA ASP A 124 1.25 1.46 3.13
C ASP A 124 0.03 2.26 3.64
N GLN A 125 0.27 3.48 4.13
CA GLN A 125 -0.77 4.41 4.58
C GLN A 125 -1.12 5.48 3.53
N GLY A 126 -0.87 5.22 2.25
CA GLY A 126 -1.25 6.12 1.17
C GLY A 126 -2.74 6.43 1.18
N SER A 127 -3.12 7.59 0.64
CA SER A 127 -4.53 8.03 0.60
C SER A 127 -5.42 7.06 -0.20
N ALA A 128 -4.86 6.37 -1.19
CA ALA A 128 -5.58 5.35 -1.96
C ALA A 128 -5.95 4.13 -1.10
N TYR A 129 -5.12 3.75 -0.14
CA TYR A 129 -5.33 2.58 0.73
C TYR A 129 -6.11 2.91 2.00
N THR A 130 -6.09 4.16 2.44
CA THR A 130 -6.90 4.64 3.57
C THR A 130 -8.31 5.09 3.16
N GLY A 131 -8.60 5.14 1.85
CA GLY A 131 -9.90 5.52 1.30
C GLY A 131 -11.04 4.54 1.66
N GLY A 132 -12.27 5.08 1.71
CA GLY A 132 -13.46 4.30 2.08
C GLY A 132 -13.80 3.17 1.10
N GLU A 133 -13.59 3.39 -0.21
CA GLU A 133 -13.84 2.37 -1.25
C GLU A 133 -12.99 1.11 -1.02
N TYR A 134 -11.68 1.30 -0.83
CA TYR A 134 -10.73 0.22 -0.61
C TYR A 134 -11.03 -0.56 0.68
N ASN A 135 -11.25 0.15 1.79
CA ASN A 135 -11.56 -0.48 3.07
C ASN A 135 -12.91 -1.21 3.05
N THR A 136 -13.93 -0.64 2.40
CA THR A 136 -15.24 -1.28 2.24
C THR A 136 -15.14 -2.56 1.41
N PHE A 137 -14.35 -2.53 0.33
CA PHE A 137 -14.11 -3.69 -0.51
C PHE A 137 -13.41 -4.82 0.28
N LEU A 138 -12.30 -4.53 0.97
CA LEU A 138 -11.60 -5.55 1.77
C LEU A 138 -12.49 -6.16 2.85
N ALA A 139 -13.26 -5.32 3.56
CA ALA A 139 -14.20 -5.77 4.57
C ALA A 139 -15.31 -6.66 3.98
N GLY A 140 -15.87 -6.27 2.83
CA GLY A 140 -16.88 -7.06 2.11
C GLY A 140 -16.37 -8.41 1.63
N GLU A 141 -15.08 -8.49 1.28
CA GLU A 141 -14.43 -9.74 0.89
C GLU A 141 -13.99 -10.61 2.08
N GLY A 142 -14.04 -10.08 3.31
CA GLY A 142 -13.58 -10.74 4.52
C GLY A 142 -12.04 -10.75 4.66
N ILE A 143 -11.35 -9.84 3.99
CA ILE A 143 -9.89 -9.73 3.99
C ILE A 143 -9.45 -8.76 5.09
N ILE A 144 -8.50 -9.18 5.93
CA ILE A 144 -7.96 -8.32 6.98
C ILE A 144 -7.04 -7.28 6.34
N HIS A 145 -7.38 -6.01 6.50
CA HIS A 145 -6.50 -4.92 6.12
C HIS A 145 -5.41 -4.74 7.18
N SER A 146 -4.16 -4.85 6.77
CA SER A 146 -2.98 -4.49 7.54
C SER A 146 -2.30 -3.29 6.90
N MET A 147 -1.77 -2.36 7.69
CA MET A 147 -1.06 -1.20 7.15
C MET A 147 0.31 -1.04 7.80
N SER A 148 1.28 -0.52 7.05
CA SER A 148 2.54 -0.01 7.59
C SER A 148 2.31 1.01 8.69
N ARG A 149 3.26 1.15 9.62
CA ARG A 149 3.27 2.29 10.55
C ARG A 149 3.65 3.58 9.80
N PRO A 150 3.16 4.75 10.25
CA PRO A 150 3.49 6.00 9.57
C PRO A 150 4.99 6.23 9.56
N GLY A 151 5.52 6.68 8.42
CA GLY A 151 6.94 6.97 8.25
C GLY A 151 7.86 5.77 8.47
N THR A 152 7.36 4.53 8.29
CA THR A 152 8.14 3.30 8.49
C THR A 152 8.15 2.45 7.19
N PRO A 153 8.97 2.81 6.19
CA PRO A 153 8.96 2.16 4.87
C PRO A 153 9.24 0.64 4.95
N GLY A 154 10.11 0.23 5.88
CA GLY A 154 10.48 -1.17 6.09
C GLY A 154 9.31 -2.11 6.43
N ASP A 155 8.17 -1.57 6.88
CA ASP A 155 6.95 -2.35 7.12
C ASP A 155 6.36 -2.96 5.83
N ASN A 156 6.66 -2.40 4.66
CA ASN A 156 6.29 -2.94 3.34
C ASN A 156 7.52 -3.29 2.47
N SER A 157 8.66 -3.56 3.10
CA SER A 157 9.94 -3.86 2.41
C SER A 157 9.89 -4.97 1.34
N PRO A 158 9.05 -6.03 1.42
CA PRO A 158 8.96 -7.01 0.34
C PRO A 158 8.47 -6.42 -0.99
N MET A 159 7.63 -5.39 -0.91
CA MET A 159 7.14 -4.67 -2.09
C MET A 159 8.14 -3.61 -2.55
N GLU A 160 8.80 -2.92 -1.62
CA GLU A 160 9.91 -1.99 -1.96
C GLU A 160 11.05 -2.70 -2.70
N SER A 161 11.40 -3.91 -2.27
CA SER A 161 12.37 -4.77 -2.96
C SER A 161 11.94 -5.06 -4.40
N PHE A 162 10.67 -5.38 -4.63
CA PHE A 162 10.14 -5.59 -5.98
C PHE A 162 10.30 -4.34 -6.85
N TRP A 163 9.93 -3.17 -6.35
CA TRP A 163 10.11 -1.91 -7.08
C TRP A 163 11.56 -1.60 -7.39
N SER A 164 12.47 -1.90 -6.45
CA SER A 164 13.91 -1.73 -6.65
C SER A 164 14.42 -2.59 -7.80
N HIS A 165 14.03 -3.87 -7.86
CA HIS A 165 14.40 -4.78 -8.95
C HIS A 165 13.87 -4.29 -10.31
N LEU A 166 12.59 -3.90 -10.37
CA LEU A 166 11.97 -3.32 -11.57
C LEU A 166 12.77 -2.12 -12.11
N LYS A 167 13.09 -1.17 -11.22
CA LYS A 167 13.73 0.09 -11.60
C LYS A 167 15.20 -0.08 -11.95
N THR A 168 15.94 -0.91 -11.20
CA THR A 168 17.39 -1.04 -11.36
C THR A 168 17.80 -2.09 -12.40
N GLU A 169 17.04 -3.16 -12.56
CA GLU A 169 17.41 -4.28 -13.45
C GLU A 169 16.73 -4.18 -14.83
N ARG A 170 15.58 -3.50 -14.94
CA ARG A 170 14.85 -3.36 -16.21
C ARG A 170 14.76 -1.91 -16.69
N PHE A 171 14.11 -1.03 -15.92
CA PHE A 171 13.80 0.31 -16.41
C PHE A 171 15.01 1.25 -16.49
N ALA A 172 16.11 0.93 -15.80
CA ALA A 172 17.35 1.72 -15.91
C ALA A 172 18.00 1.65 -17.30
N PHE A 173 17.71 0.61 -18.09
CA PHE A 173 18.41 0.34 -19.36
C PHE A 173 17.55 0.57 -20.60
N GLU A 174 16.23 0.69 -20.43
CA GLU A 174 15.26 0.79 -21.52
C GLU A 174 14.33 1.99 -21.27
N GLN A 175 14.39 2.99 -22.14
CA GLN A 175 13.51 4.16 -22.07
C GLN A 175 12.30 3.98 -22.99
N ALA A 176 11.10 3.92 -22.40
CA ALA A 176 9.85 4.01 -23.15
C ALA A 176 9.61 5.46 -23.61
N LEU A 177 9.31 5.66 -24.90
CA LEU A 177 8.99 6.97 -25.48
C LEU A 177 7.47 7.20 -25.62
N SER A 178 6.69 6.12 -25.58
CA SER A 178 5.23 6.14 -25.65
C SER A 178 4.59 5.33 -24.52
N GLU A 179 3.30 5.55 -24.28
CA GLU A 179 2.53 4.77 -23.30
C GLU A 179 2.44 3.29 -23.72
N VAL A 180 2.34 3.01 -25.03
CA VAL A 180 2.30 1.64 -25.55
C VAL A 180 3.60 0.90 -25.27
N GLU A 181 4.74 1.54 -25.50
CA GLU A 181 6.05 0.97 -25.16
C GLU A 181 6.19 0.77 -23.65
N MET A 182 5.74 1.74 -22.84
CA MET A 182 5.79 1.63 -21.38
C MET A 182 4.94 0.46 -20.88
N MET A 183 3.75 0.27 -21.44
CA MET A 183 2.87 -0.85 -21.11
C MET A 183 3.52 -2.19 -21.44
N LYS A 184 4.12 -2.30 -22.63
CA LYS A 184 4.86 -3.50 -23.04
C LYS A 184 6.03 -3.78 -22.10
N GLN A 185 6.80 -2.75 -21.75
CA GLN A 185 7.95 -2.87 -20.85
C GLN A 185 7.54 -3.35 -19.45
N ILE A 186 6.39 -2.89 -18.93
CA ILE A 186 5.81 -3.36 -17.66
C ILE A 186 5.42 -4.84 -17.77
N GLU A 187 4.72 -5.22 -18.85
CA GLU A 187 4.31 -6.62 -19.09
C GLU A 187 5.53 -7.55 -19.16
N ASP A 188 6.52 -7.22 -20.00
CA ASP A 188 7.76 -7.97 -20.18
C ASP A 188 8.54 -8.08 -18.87
N THR A 189 8.58 -7.00 -18.08
CA THR A 189 9.28 -7.00 -16.79
C THR A 189 8.58 -7.88 -15.76
N ILE A 190 7.25 -7.84 -15.69
CA ILE A 190 6.50 -8.65 -14.72
C ILE A 190 6.56 -10.13 -15.12
N HIS A 191 6.51 -10.43 -16.43
CA HIS A 191 6.75 -11.78 -16.93
C HIS A 191 8.13 -12.29 -16.49
N TRP A 192 9.18 -11.52 -16.78
CA TRP A 192 10.53 -11.86 -16.37
C TRP A 192 10.65 -12.05 -14.86
N TYR A 193 10.10 -11.14 -14.05
CA TYR A 193 10.19 -11.22 -12.59
C TYR A 193 9.57 -12.52 -12.07
N ASN A 194 8.43 -12.93 -12.62
CA ASN A 194 7.70 -14.12 -12.19
C ASN A 194 8.29 -15.44 -12.72
N TYR A 195 8.81 -15.46 -13.96
CA TYR A 195 9.10 -16.70 -14.69
C TYR A 195 10.57 -16.89 -15.09
N GLU A 196 11.41 -15.86 -15.01
CA GLU A 196 12.80 -15.92 -15.49
C GLU A 196 13.81 -15.47 -14.43
N ARG A 197 13.42 -14.54 -13.55
CA ARG A 197 14.28 -13.97 -12.51
C ARG A 197 14.38 -14.92 -11.33
N ARG A 198 15.45 -15.72 -11.31
CA ARG A 198 15.81 -16.53 -10.14
C ARG A 198 16.15 -15.65 -8.95
N GLN A 199 15.68 -16.05 -7.77
CA GLN A 199 15.90 -15.34 -6.52
C GLN A 199 16.58 -16.30 -5.55
N GLU A 200 17.63 -15.86 -4.85
CA GLU A 200 18.31 -16.70 -3.86
C GLU A 200 17.30 -17.28 -2.86
N THR A 201 16.36 -16.45 -2.43
CA THR A 201 15.16 -16.82 -1.71
C THR A 201 13.93 -16.68 -2.61
N PRO A 202 13.11 -17.72 -2.79
CA PRO A 202 13.19 -19.03 -2.14
C PRO A 202 13.91 -20.08 -3.02
N ASN A 203 15.04 -20.60 -2.52
CA ASN A 203 15.77 -21.75 -3.08
C ASN A 203 16.34 -21.59 -4.51
N GLY A 204 16.71 -20.37 -4.92
CA GLY A 204 17.25 -20.14 -6.26
C GLY A 204 16.22 -20.30 -7.39
N MET A 205 14.93 -20.40 -7.04
CA MET A 205 13.82 -20.55 -7.97
C MET A 205 13.30 -19.18 -8.42
N THR A 206 12.60 -19.16 -9.54
CA THR A 206 11.71 -18.06 -9.89
C THR A 206 10.46 -18.10 -8.99
N PRO A 207 9.77 -16.97 -8.80
CA PRO A 207 8.54 -16.94 -8.00
C PRO A 207 7.51 -17.99 -8.40
N MET A 208 7.29 -18.17 -9.71
CA MET A 208 6.30 -19.12 -10.21
C MET A 208 6.76 -20.58 -10.13
N GLU A 209 8.07 -20.85 -10.28
CA GLU A 209 8.60 -22.19 -9.98
C GLU A 209 8.34 -22.58 -8.52
N TYR A 210 8.63 -21.68 -7.58
CA TYR A 210 8.40 -21.95 -6.16
C TYR A 210 6.91 -22.10 -5.81
N ARG A 211 6.05 -21.23 -6.36
CA ARG A 211 4.58 -21.35 -6.21
C ARG A 211 4.09 -22.72 -6.69
N ASN A 212 4.53 -23.15 -7.86
CA ASN A 212 4.14 -24.43 -8.44
C ASN A 212 4.68 -25.64 -7.66
N HIS A 213 5.88 -25.53 -7.07
CA HIS A 213 6.42 -26.55 -6.17
C HIS A 213 5.57 -26.68 -4.90
N ALA A 214 5.24 -25.57 -4.24
CA ALA A 214 4.48 -25.59 -2.99
C ALA A 214 3.04 -26.09 -3.17
N VAL A 215 2.39 -25.76 -4.29
CA VAL A 215 1.04 -26.30 -4.59
C VAL A 215 1.07 -27.82 -4.74
N LYS A 216 2.15 -28.40 -5.28
CA LYS A 216 2.29 -29.86 -5.40
C LYS A 216 2.55 -30.56 -4.06
N GLU A 217 3.18 -29.88 -3.10
CA GLU A 217 3.44 -30.46 -1.77
C GLU A 217 2.20 -30.44 -0.86
N ILE A 218 1.23 -29.56 -1.15
CA ILE A 218 0.00 -29.39 -0.35
C ILE A 218 -1.17 -30.24 -0.90
N ALA A 219 -1.12 -30.62 -2.19
CA ALA A 219 -2.14 -31.43 -2.87
C ALA A 219 -1.95 -32.95 -2.67
#